data_AF-A0A956EXJ4-F1
#
_entry.id   AF-A0A956EXJ4-F1
#
_cell.length_a   1.000
_cell.length_b   1.000
_cell.length_c   1.000
_cell.angle_alpha   90.00
_cell.angle_beta   90.00
_cell.angle_gamma   90.00
#
_symmetry.space_group_name_H-M   'P 1'
#
loop_
_entity.id
_entity.type
_entity.pdbx_description
1 polymer ?
#
loop_
_entity_poly.entity_id
_entity_poly.type
_entity_poly.pdbx_seq_one_letter_code
_entity_poly.pdbx_strand_id
1 'polypeptide(L)'
;MAADLTGIVNEGEFFSQHYLDEILERDLKDALGSLDSGEGGGGKSTADALKALSRDYFRVAGEAGQHSQAAKLFALSREFQVKVAEALGYGYQSGAYFQLNPAAGKARAIPILSLVKRGGEPYVVVLEGRFREEKDPLLELEFQGELGQGLVDDGLSRAEGLTLSQVVSEVFAVDAPPRWVLLLSGGDVLLAERARWGKGRYLRFELTELLARRDNTALAIAAALLSKQSLAPEAGNPIHDTLDERSHKHAHGVSADLKYAAREAVELLGNEYVHYERTTGKKVLFTEQAARELTEECLIYLYRLLFLFYAEARASELKSLPMDSSEYYRGYSLEALRELEQVPLSTPESQNGFFFDQSLKQLFELVNQGYSPA
;
A
#
# COMPACT_ATOMS: atom_id res chain seq x y z
N MET A 1 -6.98 -7.63 14.66
CA MET A 1 -5.53 -7.77 14.42
C MET A 1 -5.29 -7.28 13.01
N ALA A 2 -4.27 -6.44 12.81
CA ALA A 2 -3.88 -6.00 11.47
C ALA A 2 -3.47 -7.21 10.62
N ALA A 3 -3.73 -7.15 9.31
CA ALA A 3 -3.37 -8.23 8.40
C ALA A 3 -1.85 -8.39 8.32
N ASP A 4 -1.33 -9.62 8.39
CA ASP A 4 0.08 -9.87 8.07
C ASP A 4 0.25 -9.73 6.54
N LEU A 5 0.81 -8.60 6.12
CA LEU A 5 1.12 -8.28 4.73
C LEU A 5 2.60 -8.50 4.40
N THR A 6 3.34 -9.27 5.21
CA THR A 6 4.78 -9.45 4.96
C THR A 6 5.02 -10.03 3.56
N GLY A 7 5.92 -9.40 2.82
CA GLY A 7 6.20 -9.72 1.43
C GLY A 7 5.25 -9.06 0.42
N ILE A 8 4.32 -8.20 0.87
CA ILE A 8 3.51 -7.32 0.02
C ILE A 8 3.92 -5.89 0.29
N VAL A 9 4.48 -5.23 -0.73
CA VAL A 9 5.05 -3.88 -0.64
C VAL A 9 4.18 -2.92 -1.43
N ASN A 10 3.66 -1.91 -0.74
CA ASN A 10 2.78 -0.87 -1.26
C ASN A 10 3.57 0.36 -1.71
N GLU A 11 4.12 0.29 -2.92
CA GLU A 11 5.03 1.31 -3.44
C GLU A 11 4.23 2.56 -3.86
N GLY A 12 4.64 3.72 -3.34
CA GLY A 12 4.04 5.02 -3.66
C GLY A 12 2.59 5.23 -3.18
N GLU A 13 2.07 4.37 -2.30
CA GLU A 13 0.65 4.32 -1.88
C GLU A 13 -0.30 3.92 -3.03
N PHE A 14 -0.11 2.71 -3.57
CA PHE A 14 -1.10 2.11 -4.46
C PHE A 14 -2.47 2.03 -3.78
N PHE A 15 -2.51 1.51 -2.54
CA PHE A 15 -3.62 1.71 -1.62
C PHE A 15 -3.21 2.65 -0.49
N SER A 16 -4.17 3.27 0.20
CA SER A 16 -3.85 4.00 1.43
C SER A 16 -3.37 3.04 2.51
N GLN A 17 -2.42 3.48 3.34
CA GLN A 17 -1.81 2.61 4.36
C GLN A 17 -2.84 2.07 5.36
N HIS A 18 -3.74 2.94 5.83
CA HIS A 18 -4.86 2.54 6.70
C HIS A 18 -5.76 1.48 6.03
N TYR A 19 -6.01 1.57 4.72
CA TYR A 19 -6.84 0.59 4.03
C TYR A 19 -6.17 -0.78 4.02
N LEU A 20 -4.86 -0.83 3.79
CA LEU A 20 -4.08 -2.07 3.80
C LEU A 20 -4.08 -2.74 5.17
N ASP A 21 -3.79 -1.98 6.22
CA ASP A 21 -3.53 -2.54 7.55
C ASP A 21 -4.83 -3.02 8.24
N GLU A 22 -5.94 -2.32 8.03
CA GLU A 22 -7.16 -2.54 8.82
C GLU A 22 -8.33 -3.17 8.05
N ILE A 23 -8.41 -2.96 6.73
CA ILE A 23 -9.66 -3.19 5.97
C ILE A 23 -9.47 -4.21 4.85
N LEU A 24 -8.31 -4.23 4.19
CA LEU A 24 -8.07 -5.03 2.99
C LEU A 24 -8.39 -6.51 3.19
N GLU A 25 -7.92 -7.13 4.27
CA GLU A 25 -8.15 -8.56 4.52
C GLU A 25 -9.64 -8.89 4.63
N ARG A 26 -10.41 -8.05 5.33
CA ARG A 26 -11.86 -8.22 5.47
C ARG A 26 -12.56 -8.07 4.11
N ASP A 27 -12.23 -7.02 3.38
CA ASP A 27 -12.83 -6.73 2.07
C ASP A 27 -12.49 -7.82 1.04
N LEU A 28 -11.27 -8.35 1.06
CA LEU A 28 -10.85 -9.46 0.22
C LEU A 28 -11.58 -10.76 0.61
N LYS A 29 -11.74 -11.06 1.91
CA LYS A 29 -12.51 -12.24 2.35
C LYS A 29 -13.95 -12.19 1.87
N ASP A 30 -14.60 -11.03 1.99
CA ASP A 30 -15.98 -10.85 1.52
C ASP A 30 -16.08 -11.04 -0.01
N ALA A 31 -15.15 -10.44 -0.75
CA ALA A 31 -15.13 -10.52 -2.20
C ALA A 31 -14.76 -11.92 -2.72
N LEU A 32 -13.78 -12.60 -2.12
CA LEU A 32 -13.39 -13.96 -2.48
C LEU A 32 -14.47 -14.98 -2.09
N GLY A 33 -15.12 -14.82 -0.93
CA GLY A 33 -16.26 -15.67 -0.56
C GLY A 33 -17.43 -15.58 -1.54
N SER A 34 -17.61 -14.42 -2.20
CA SER A 34 -18.58 -14.27 -3.29
C SER A 34 -18.14 -14.89 -4.62
N LEU A 35 -16.83 -15.10 -4.84
CA LEU A 35 -16.27 -15.74 -6.03
C LEU A 35 -16.28 -17.28 -5.92
N ASP A 36 -15.94 -17.82 -4.74
CA ASP A 36 -15.94 -19.26 -4.45
C ASP A 36 -17.35 -19.88 -4.44
N SER A 37 -18.39 -19.07 -4.27
CA SER A 37 -19.79 -19.53 -4.31
C SER A 37 -20.38 -19.64 -5.72
N GLY A 38 -19.63 -19.22 -6.75
CA GLY A 38 -20.08 -19.15 -8.14
C GLY A 38 -19.69 -20.34 -9.05
N GLU A 39 -18.70 -21.15 -8.69
CA GLU A 39 -18.25 -22.28 -9.54
C GLU A 39 -18.10 -23.56 -8.73
N GLY A 40 -18.84 -24.60 -9.13
CA GLY A 40 -18.78 -25.90 -8.48
C GLY A 40 -17.43 -26.61 -8.67
N GLY A 41 -16.86 -27.08 -7.56
CA GLY A 41 -16.16 -28.36 -7.52
C GLY A 41 -14.64 -28.33 -7.41
N GLY A 42 -14.11 -28.52 -6.19
CA GLY A 42 -12.95 -29.37 -5.91
C GLY A 42 -11.56 -28.99 -6.45
N GLY A 43 -11.40 -27.85 -7.15
CA GLY A 43 -10.11 -27.34 -7.58
C GLY A 43 -9.26 -26.78 -6.42
N LYS A 44 -7.93 -26.86 -6.53
CA LYS A 44 -7.02 -26.18 -5.60
C LYS A 44 -7.17 -24.66 -5.78
N SER A 45 -7.20 -23.91 -4.68
CA SER A 45 -7.24 -22.44 -4.73
C SER A 45 -5.98 -21.87 -5.40
N THR A 46 -6.03 -20.65 -5.93
CA THR A 46 -4.84 -19.94 -6.46
C THR A 46 -3.72 -19.87 -5.41
N ALA A 47 -4.08 -19.66 -4.14
CA ALA A 47 -3.12 -19.65 -3.04
C ALA A 47 -2.44 -21.02 -2.85
N ASP A 48 -3.19 -22.12 -2.93
CA ASP A 48 -2.64 -23.48 -2.85
C ASP A 48 -1.74 -23.81 -4.05
N ALA A 49 -2.11 -23.33 -5.25
CA ALA A 49 -1.31 -23.49 -6.45
C ALA A 49 0.04 -22.76 -6.32
N LEU A 50 0.05 -21.50 -5.86
CA LEU A 50 1.28 -20.76 -5.58
C LEU A 50 2.11 -21.43 -4.48
N LYS A 51 1.46 -21.87 -3.39
CA LYS A 51 2.13 -22.55 -2.28
C LYS A 51 2.85 -23.82 -2.72
N ALA A 52 2.27 -24.57 -3.65
CA ALA A 52 2.88 -25.76 -4.21
C ALA A 52 4.21 -25.48 -4.96
N LEU A 53 4.44 -24.23 -5.38
CA LEU A 53 5.67 -23.81 -6.05
C LEU A 53 6.83 -23.50 -5.08
N SER A 54 6.61 -23.45 -3.77
CA SER A 54 7.62 -23.07 -2.76
C SER A 54 8.93 -23.88 -2.90
N ARG A 55 8.85 -25.21 -3.02
CA ARG A 55 10.06 -26.05 -3.19
C ARG A 55 10.82 -25.75 -4.49
N ASP A 56 10.09 -25.48 -5.57
CA ASP A 56 10.70 -25.16 -6.86
C ASP A 56 11.34 -23.77 -6.83
N TYR A 57 10.65 -22.81 -6.21
CA TYR A 57 11.16 -21.46 -5.99
C TYR A 57 12.51 -21.47 -5.29
N PHE A 58 12.62 -22.08 -4.10
CA PHE A 58 13.87 -22.06 -3.34
C PHE A 58 15.02 -22.80 -4.03
N ARG A 59 14.70 -23.82 -4.85
CA ARG A 59 15.68 -24.50 -5.69
C ARG A 59 16.23 -23.54 -6.75
N VAL A 60 15.35 -22.89 -7.52
CA VAL A 60 15.75 -21.99 -8.61
C VAL A 60 16.41 -20.72 -8.07
N ALA A 61 15.89 -20.13 -7.00
CA ALA A 61 16.49 -18.97 -6.34
C ALA A 61 17.90 -19.28 -5.79
N GLY A 62 18.11 -20.47 -5.22
CA GLY A 62 19.43 -20.92 -4.76
C GLY A 62 20.44 -21.13 -5.88
N GLU A 63 20.00 -21.57 -7.07
CA GLU A 63 20.84 -21.64 -8.27
C GLU A 63 21.13 -20.24 -8.82
N ALA A 64 20.10 -19.37 -8.90
CA ALA A 64 20.24 -18.00 -9.38
C ALA A 64 21.24 -17.19 -8.53
N GLY A 65 21.24 -17.38 -7.21
CA GLY A 65 22.19 -16.71 -6.29
C GLY A 65 23.67 -17.05 -6.52
N GLN A 66 23.99 -18.03 -7.36
CA GLN A 66 25.36 -18.40 -7.73
C GLN A 66 25.82 -17.74 -9.04
N HIS A 67 24.98 -16.90 -9.65
CA HIS A 67 25.22 -16.28 -10.95
C HIS A 67 24.95 -14.77 -10.91
N SER A 68 25.68 -14.01 -11.72
CA SER A 68 25.50 -12.55 -11.89
C SER A 68 25.20 -12.14 -13.33
N GLN A 69 25.35 -13.04 -14.30
CA GLN A 69 25.12 -12.76 -15.72
C GLN A 69 23.62 -12.64 -16.00
N ALA A 70 23.18 -11.49 -16.53
CA ALA A 70 21.77 -11.18 -16.77
C ALA A 70 21.05 -12.24 -17.62
N ALA A 71 21.68 -12.69 -18.71
CA ALA A 71 21.13 -13.73 -19.59
C ALA A 71 20.92 -15.07 -18.88
N LYS A 72 21.86 -15.47 -18.00
CA LYS A 72 21.75 -16.72 -17.22
C LYS A 72 20.65 -16.60 -16.17
N LEU A 73 20.56 -15.46 -15.47
CA LEU A 73 19.50 -15.20 -14.48
C LEU A 73 18.11 -15.17 -15.13
N PHE A 74 17.99 -14.61 -16.33
CA PHE A 74 16.76 -14.64 -17.13
C PHE A 74 16.38 -16.08 -17.50
N ALA A 75 17.31 -16.85 -18.06
CA ALA A 75 17.07 -18.24 -18.44
C ALA A 75 16.63 -19.12 -17.27
N LEU A 76 17.22 -18.94 -16.08
CA LEU A 76 16.83 -19.66 -14.85
C LEU A 76 15.42 -19.28 -14.39
N SER A 77 15.03 -18.02 -14.53
CA SER A 77 13.71 -17.55 -14.09
C SER A 77 12.55 -18.01 -14.96
N ARG A 78 12.78 -18.24 -16.27
CA ARG A 78 11.72 -18.46 -17.26
C ARG A 78 10.75 -19.59 -16.90
N GLU A 79 11.27 -20.80 -16.67
CA GLU A 79 10.42 -21.97 -16.39
C GLU A 79 9.59 -21.77 -15.11
N PHE A 80 10.20 -21.22 -14.07
CA PHE A 80 9.52 -20.93 -12.82
C PHE A 80 8.44 -19.84 -12.99
N GLN A 81 8.74 -18.76 -13.70
CA GLN A 81 7.79 -17.67 -13.96
C GLN A 81 6.58 -18.15 -14.77
N VAL A 82 6.77 -19.08 -15.72
CA VAL A 82 5.65 -19.73 -16.41
C VAL A 82 4.73 -20.46 -15.43
N LYS A 83 5.29 -21.24 -14.48
CA LYS A 83 4.50 -21.92 -13.45
C LYS A 83 3.76 -20.94 -12.54
N VAL A 84 4.38 -19.80 -12.20
CA VAL A 84 3.73 -18.73 -11.43
C VAL A 84 2.57 -18.11 -12.21
N ALA A 85 2.78 -17.79 -13.50
CA ALA A 85 1.73 -17.25 -14.36
C ALA A 85 0.53 -18.22 -14.44
N GLU A 86 0.80 -19.51 -14.68
CA GLU A 86 -0.23 -20.55 -14.75
C GLU A 86 -0.97 -20.75 -13.42
N ALA A 87 -0.24 -20.75 -12.28
CA ALA A 87 -0.85 -20.82 -10.96
C ALA A 87 -1.79 -19.64 -10.67
N LEU A 88 -1.48 -18.46 -11.20
CA LEU A 88 -2.33 -17.26 -11.15
C LEU A 88 -3.47 -17.26 -12.17
N GLY A 89 -3.56 -18.28 -13.04
CA GLY A 89 -4.60 -18.41 -14.07
C GLY A 89 -4.26 -17.76 -15.41
N TYR A 90 -3.03 -17.27 -15.60
CA TYR A 90 -2.53 -16.77 -16.87
C TYR A 90 -1.83 -17.90 -17.64
N GLY A 91 -2.57 -18.56 -18.53
CA GLY A 91 -2.00 -19.61 -19.38
C GLY A 91 -0.86 -19.08 -20.25
N TYR A 92 0.26 -19.79 -20.28
CA TYR A 92 1.40 -19.45 -21.11
C TYR A 92 1.06 -19.54 -22.61
N GLN A 93 1.35 -18.47 -23.34
CA GLN A 93 1.11 -18.35 -24.77
C GLN A 93 2.47 -18.40 -25.48
N SER A 94 2.87 -19.58 -25.93
CA SER A 94 4.18 -19.77 -26.57
C SER A 94 4.38 -18.85 -27.77
N GLY A 95 5.48 -18.09 -27.76
CA GLY A 95 5.81 -17.13 -28.81
C GLY A 95 4.93 -15.88 -28.84
N ALA A 96 4.10 -15.65 -27.82
CA ALA A 96 3.31 -14.43 -27.73
C ALA A 96 4.19 -13.20 -27.58
N TYR A 97 3.71 -12.11 -28.15
CA TYR A 97 4.35 -10.81 -28.09
C TYR A 97 3.31 -9.71 -27.87
N PHE A 98 3.78 -8.56 -27.41
CA PHE A 98 3.01 -7.33 -27.34
C PHE A 98 3.65 -6.28 -28.25
N GLN A 99 2.88 -5.73 -29.16
CA GLN A 99 3.35 -4.69 -30.07
C GLN A 99 3.39 -3.35 -29.35
N LEU A 100 4.51 -2.65 -29.48
CA LEU A 100 4.72 -1.32 -28.91
C LEU A 100 4.56 -0.26 -30.00
N ASN A 101 4.49 1.01 -29.58
CA ASN A 101 4.52 2.12 -30.54
C ASN A 101 5.82 2.07 -31.37
N PRO A 102 5.74 2.32 -32.69
CA PRO A 102 6.93 2.39 -33.53
C PRO A 102 7.92 3.45 -33.01
N ALA A 103 9.22 3.15 -33.09
CA ALA A 103 10.26 4.16 -32.87
C ALA A 103 11.19 4.21 -34.08
N ALA A 104 11.59 5.43 -34.47
CA ALA A 104 12.40 5.68 -35.66
C ALA A 104 11.82 4.99 -36.92
N GLY A 105 10.49 4.94 -37.05
CA GLY A 105 9.78 4.34 -38.18
C GLY A 105 9.81 2.80 -38.24
N LYS A 106 10.34 2.12 -37.21
CA LYS A 106 10.38 0.65 -37.13
C LYS A 106 9.28 0.12 -36.22
N ALA A 107 8.61 -0.95 -36.66
CA ALA A 107 7.69 -1.69 -35.83
C ALA A 107 8.46 -2.41 -34.72
N ARG A 108 8.00 -2.25 -33.47
CA ARG A 108 8.65 -2.80 -32.28
C ARG A 108 7.71 -3.69 -31.49
N ALA A 109 8.26 -4.71 -30.87
CA ALA A 109 7.52 -5.61 -29.99
C ALA A 109 8.40 -6.10 -28.83
N ILE A 110 7.75 -6.63 -27.81
CA ILE A 110 8.36 -7.36 -26.69
C ILE A 110 7.71 -8.73 -26.56
N PRO A 111 8.46 -9.80 -26.22
CA PRO A 111 7.85 -11.07 -25.86
C PRO A 111 7.10 -10.94 -24.53
N ILE A 112 6.04 -11.72 -24.40
CA ILE A 112 5.20 -11.77 -23.21
C ILE A 112 4.89 -13.22 -22.86
N LEU A 113 4.60 -13.50 -21.60
CA LEU A 113 4.16 -14.83 -21.18
C LEU A 113 2.69 -15.07 -21.54
N SER A 114 1.85 -14.04 -21.43
CA SER A 114 0.42 -14.13 -21.67
C SER A 114 -0.20 -12.77 -21.94
N LEU A 115 -1.19 -12.74 -22.83
CA LEU A 115 -2.08 -11.61 -23.06
C LEU A 115 -3.51 -12.01 -22.70
N VAL A 116 -4.11 -11.30 -21.76
CA VAL A 116 -5.55 -11.39 -21.47
C VAL A 116 -6.24 -10.22 -22.14
N LYS A 117 -7.27 -10.52 -22.93
CA LYS A 117 -8.11 -9.53 -23.60
C LYS A 117 -9.48 -9.44 -22.94
N ARG A 118 -10.08 -8.25 -22.94
CA ARG A 118 -11.46 -8.02 -22.48
C ARG A 118 -12.16 -7.12 -23.49
N GLY A 119 -13.30 -7.57 -24.01
CA GLY A 119 -14.00 -6.84 -25.08
C GLY A 119 -13.21 -6.75 -26.40
N GLY A 120 -12.29 -7.68 -26.65
CA GLY A 120 -11.43 -7.69 -27.85
C GLY A 120 -10.11 -6.92 -27.71
N GLU A 121 -10.00 -6.07 -26.69
CA GLU A 121 -8.82 -5.23 -26.45
C GLU A 121 -7.87 -5.83 -25.41
N PRO A 122 -6.55 -5.52 -25.47
CA PRO A 122 -5.60 -5.84 -24.40
C PRO A 122 -6.08 -5.36 -23.04
N TYR A 123 -5.97 -6.20 -22.01
CA TYR A 123 -6.43 -5.86 -20.67
C TYR A 123 -5.41 -6.18 -19.57
N VAL A 124 -4.80 -7.36 -19.61
CA VAL A 124 -3.63 -7.71 -18.78
C VAL A 124 -2.50 -8.20 -19.69
N VAL A 125 -1.32 -7.61 -19.55
CA VAL A 125 -0.09 -8.10 -20.19
C VAL A 125 0.81 -8.69 -19.12
N VAL A 126 1.21 -9.96 -19.30
CA VAL A 126 2.13 -10.65 -18.38
C VAL A 126 3.53 -10.62 -18.97
N LEU A 127 4.41 -9.85 -18.33
CA LEU A 127 5.82 -9.69 -18.70
C LEU A 127 6.72 -10.59 -17.84
N GLU A 128 7.89 -10.89 -18.38
CA GLU A 128 8.94 -11.60 -17.67
C GLU A 128 10.22 -10.76 -17.56
N GLY A 129 10.79 -10.75 -16.37
CA GLY A 129 12.11 -10.22 -16.05
C GLY A 129 13.06 -11.36 -15.67
N ARG A 130 14.00 -11.05 -14.78
CA ARG A 130 15.03 -11.98 -14.30
C ARG A 130 15.17 -11.93 -12.79
N PHE A 131 15.86 -12.92 -12.22
CA PHE A 131 16.39 -12.76 -10.87
C PHE A 131 17.37 -11.57 -10.79
N ARG A 132 17.42 -10.95 -9.62
CA ARG A 132 18.27 -9.80 -9.31
C ARG A 132 19.05 -10.04 -8.02
N GLU A 133 20.18 -9.36 -7.88
CA GLU A 133 20.79 -9.21 -6.55
C GLU A 133 19.94 -8.25 -5.72
N GLU A 134 19.92 -8.41 -4.40
CA GLU A 134 19.05 -7.64 -3.49
C GLU A 134 19.26 -6.11 -3.62
N LYS A 135 20.50 -5.70 -3.88
CA LYS A 135 20.91 -4.31 -4.07
C LYS A 135 20.46 -3.69 -5.42
N ASP A 136 20.18 -4.52 -6.42
CA ASP A 136 19.86 -4.05 -7.76
C ASP A 136 18.38 -3.63 -7.79
N PRO A 137 18.03 -2.37 -8.11
CA PRO A 137 16.63 -1.97 -8.15
C PRO A 137 15.86 -2.73 -9.24
N LEU A 138 14.73 -3.37 -8.89
CA LEU A 138 13.92 -4.17 -9.80
C LEU A 138 13.60 -3.45 -11.11
N LEU A 139 13.15 -2.19 -11.02
CA LEU A 139 12.69 -1.41 -12.16
C LEU A 139 13.81 -0.90 -13.08
N GLU A 140 15.06 -0.90 -12.59
CA GLU A 140 16.26 -0.49 -13.34
C GLU A 140 16.94 -1.67 -14.06
N LEU A 141 16.47 -2.91 -13.85
CA LEU A 141 16.98 -4.06 -14.57
C LEU A 141 16.68 -3.91 -16.06
N GLU A 142 17.66 -4.22 -16.90
CA GLU A 142 17.45 -4.29 -18.35
C GLU A 142 16.54 -5.46 -18.70
N PHE A 143 15.56 -5.21 -19.57
CA PHE A 143 14.65 -6.22 -20.09
C PHE A 143 15.39 -7.20 -21.02
N GLN A 144 15.35 -8.50 -20.70
CA GLN A 144 16.14 -9.54 -21.37
C GLN A 144 15.36 -10.39 -22.38
N GLY A 145 14.04 -10.23 -22.50
CA GLY A 145 13.21 -11.10 -23.33
C GLY A 145 13.51 -11.01 -24.83
N GLU A 146 13.60 -12.15 -25.50
CA GLU A 146 13.83 -12.25 -26.95
C GLU A 146 12.54 -12.56 -27.74
N LEU A 147 12.40 -11.95 -28.92
CA LEU A 147 11.33 -12.28 -29.86
C LEU A 147 11.66 -13.60 -30.57
N GLY A 148 10.62 -14.36 -30.93
CA GLY A 148 10.79 -15.55 -31.77
C GLY A 148 11.28 -15.17 -33.17
N GLN A 149 12.15 -16.01 -33.76
CA GLN A 149 12.79 -15.74 -35.05
C GLN A 149 11.80 -15.38 -36.16
N GLY A 150 10.65 -16.06 -36.24
CA GLY A 150 9.63 -15.76 -37.25
C GLY A 150 9.08 -14.33 -37.18
N LEU A 151 8.96 -13.75 -35.99
CA LEU A 151 8.53 -12.35 -35.83
C LEU A 151 9.59 -11.36 -36.31
N VAL A 152 10.86 -11.71 -36.09
CA VAL A 152 12.01 -10.93 -36.58
C VAL A 152 12.06 -10.97 -38.10
N ASP A 153 11.83 -12.15 -38.68
CA ASP A 153 11.77 -12.35 -40.14
C ASP A 153 10.58 -11.58 -40.76
N ASP A 154 9.47 -11.44 -40.03
CA ASP A 154 8.30 -10.62 -40.39
C ASP A 154 8.53 -9.10 -40.20
N GLY A 155 9.74 -8.69 -39.81
CA GLY A 155 10.15 -7.29 -39.72
C GLY A 155 9.87 -6.61 -38.37
N LEU A 156 9.46 -7.35 -37.34
CA LEU A 156 9.38 -6.81 -35.98
C LEU A 156 10.76 -6.73 -35.35
N SER A 157 11.07 -5.60 -34.73
CA SER A 157 12.29 -5.43 -33.95
C SER A 157 12.00 -5.52 -32.45
N ARG A 158 12.90 -6.15 -31.70
CA ARG A 158 12.85 -6.13 -30.23
C ARG A 158 13.09 -4.70 -29.74
N ALA A 159 12.38 -4.29 -28.70
CA ALA A 159 12.75 -3.09 -27.96
C ALA A 159 14.00 -3.36 -27.10
N GLU A 160 15.16 -2.93 -27.58
CA GLU A 160 16.47 -3.15 -26.94
C GLU A 160 16.85 -2.01 -25.98
N GLY A 161 17.70 -2.32 -24.99
CA GLY A 161 18.28 -1.34 -24.07
C GLY A 161 17.29 -0.67 -23.11
N LEU A 162 16.05 -1.20 -23.01
CA LEU A 162 15.04 -0.69 -22.10
C LEU A 162 15.15 -1.33 -20.71
N THR A 163 14.98 -0.52 -19.67
CA THR A 163 14.74 -1.03 -18.31
C THR A 163 13.33 -1.60 -18.17
N LEU A 164 13.07 -2.42 -17.15
CA LEU A 164 11.74 -2.93 -16.87
C LEU A 164 10.72 -1.79 -16.67
N SER A 165 11.12 -0.69 -16.03
CA SER A 165 10.29 0.52 -15.89
C SER A 165 9.90 1.13 -17.25
N GLN A 166 10.87 1.23 -18.16
CA GLN A 166 10.64 1.76 -19.50
C GLN A 166 9.75 0.84 -20.33
N VAL A 167 9.92 -0.47 -20.22
CA VAL A 167 9.05 -1.45 -20.90
C VAL A 167 7.60 -1.31 -20.43
N VAL A 168 7.36 -1.26 -19.11
CA VAL A 168 6.00 -1.05 -18.56
C VAL A 168 5.41 0.27 -19.06
N SER A 169 6.22 1.33 -19.09
CA SER A 169 5.80 2.65 -19.59
C SER A 169 5.45 2.63 -21.08
N GLU A 170 6.24 1.96 -21.92
CA GLU A 170 5.94 1.80 -23.34
C GLU A 170 4.68 0.95 -23.58
N VAL A 171 4.45 -0.10 -22.78
CA VAL A 171 3.22 -0.90 -22.84
C VAL A 171 1.98 -0.05 -22.54
N PHE A 172 2.06 0.87 -21.58
CA PHE A 172 0.95 1.79 -21.27
C PHE A 172 0.80 2.96 -22.24
N ALA A 173 1.78 3.20 -23.11
CA ALA A 173 1.77 4.32 -24.06
C ALA A 173 1.16 3.96 -25.43
N VAL A 174 0.83 2.69 -25.68
CA VAL A 174 0.21 2.26 -26.95
C VAL A 174 -1.21 2.81 -27.12
N ASP A 175 -1.73 2.80 -28.34
CA ASP A 175 -3.05 3.36 -28.67
C ASP A 175 -4.21 2.69 -27.91
N ALA A 176 -4.14 1.36 -27.74
CA ALA A 176 -5.07 0.55 -26.96
C ALA A 176 -4.33 -0.07 -25.76
N PRO A 177 -4.01 0.72 -24.72
CA PRO A 177 -3.15 0.27 -23.65
C PRO A 177 -3.91 -0.66 -22.69
N PRO A 178 -3.26 -1.73 -22.20
CA PRO A 178 -3.87 -2.59 -21.19
C PRO A 178 -4.12 -1.80 -19.91
N ARG A 179 -5.08 -2.24 -19.10
CA ARG A 179 -5.27 -1.70 -17.76
C ARG A 179 -4.13 -2.10 -16.83
N TRP A 180 -3.70 -3.36 -16.95
CA TRP A 180 -2.75 -3.99 -16.04
C TRP A 180 -1.51 -4.49 -16.77
N VAL A 181 -0.37 -4.33 -16.11
CA VAL A 181 0.86 -5.07 -16.42
C VAL A 181 1.22 -5.88 -15.19
N LEU A 182 1.39 -7.18 -15.39
CA LEU A 182 1.90 -8.11 -14.38
C LEU A 182 3.32 -8.51 -14.77
N LEU A 183 4.32 -8.04 -14.03
CA LEU A 183 5.72 -8.34 -14.29
C LEU A 183 6.20 -9.42 -13.31
N LEU A 184 6.55 -10.60 -13.83
CA LEU A 184 7.17 -11.68 -13.06
C LEU A 184 8.69 -11.58 -13.24
N SER A 185 9.45 -11.32 -12.18
CA SER A 185 10.90 -11.10 -12.25
C SER A 185 11.65 -11.86 -11.15
N GLY A 186 11.78 -13.18 -11.34
CA GLY A 186 12.48 -14.09 -10.45
C GLY A 186 11.83 -14.18 -9.08
N GLY A 187 12.35 -13.42 -8.12
CA GLY A 187 11.87 -13.34 -6.74
C GLY A 187 10.79 -12.29 -6.51
N ASP A 188 10.52 -11.41 -7.48
CA ASP A 188 9.53 -10.36 -7.37
C ASP A 188 8.37 -10.58 -8.36
N VAL A 189 7.15 -10.29 -7.93
CA VAL A 189 6.01 -10.06 -8.81
C VAL A 189 5.56 -8.61 -8.65
N LEU A 190 5.39 -7.89 -9.75
CA LEU A 190 4.95 -6.49 -9.74
C LEU A 190 3.62 -6.35 -10.47
N LEU A 191 2.66 -5.71 -9.81
CA LEU A 191 1.36 -5.37 -10.39
C LEU A 191 1.29 -3.85 -10.60
N ALA A 192 1.29 -3.43 -11.87
CA ALA A 192 1.15 -2.04 -12.27
C ALA A 192 -0.23 -1.79 -12.90
N GLU A 193 -0.88 -0.70 -12.47
CA GLU A 193 -2.09 -0.19 -13.12
C GLU A 193 -1.76 1.05 -13.93
N ARG A 194 -2.28 1.14 -15.17
CA ARG A 194 -2.09 2.27 -16.08
C ARG A 194 -2.35 3.63 -15.43
N ALA A 195 -3.43 3.75 -14.65
CA ALA A 195 -3.85 5.02 -14.02
C ALA A 195 -2.92 5.47 -12.88
N ARG A 196 -2.10 4.56 -12.33
CA ARG A 196 -1.29 4.75 -11.13
C ARG A 196 0.20 4.77 -11.42
N TRP A 197 0.62 4.09 -12.49
CA TRP A 197 2.01 3.93 -12.89
C TRP A 197 2.77 5.26 -12.97
N GLY A 198 2.20 6.27 -13.65
CA GLY A 198 2.84 7.59 -13.81
C GLY A 198 3.05 8.37 -12.50
N LYS A 199 2.45 7.92 -11.38
CA LYS A 199 2.64 8.50 -10.04
C LYS A 199 3.63 7.70 -9.19
N GLY A 200 4.30 6.70 -9.76
CA GLY A 200 5.19 5.79 -9.04
C GLY A 200 4.45 4.84 -8.10
N ARG A 201 3.19 4.51 -8.40
CA ARG A 201 2.31 3.70 -7.54
C ARG A 201 2.10 2.31 -8.12
N TYR A 202 2.49 1.28 -7.38
CA TYR A 202 2.34 -0.12 -7.77
C TYR A 202 2.41 -1.06 -6.55
N LEU A 203 1.99 -2.31 -6.72
CA LEU A 203 2.20 -3.34 -5.71
C LEU A 203 3.36 -4.24 -6.11
N ARG A 204 4.24 -4.55 -5.17
CA ARG A 204 5.35 -5.50 -5.35
C ARG A 204 5.21 -6.63 -4.34
N PHE A 205 5.42 -7.86 -4.79
CA PHE A 205 5.22 -9.08 -4.03
C PHE A 205 6.53 -9.87 -4.00
N GLU A 206 7.08 -10.07 -2.81
CA GLU A 206 8.36 -10.73 -2.58
C GLU A 206 8.13 -12.23 -2.37
N LEU A 207 8.41 -13.02 -3.40
CA LEU A 207 8.16 -14.46 -3.38
C LEU A 207 8.98 -15.20 -2.32
N THR A 208 10.17 -14.70 -1.97
CA THR A 208 10.96 -15.24 -0.85
C THR A 208 10.17 -15.21 0.45
N GLU A 209 9.63 -14.05 0.82
CA GLU A 209 8.86 -13.88 2.04
C GLU A 209 7.54 -14.64 1.99
N LEU A 210 6.81 -14.50 0.88
CA LEU A 210 5.49 -15.12 0.71
C LEU A 210 5.53 -16.65 0.69
N LEU A 211 6.59 -17.27 0.18
CA LEU A 211 6.72 -18.72 0.06
C LEU A 211 7.53 -19.38 1.20
N ALA A 212 8.27 -18.61 2.01
CA ALA A 212 9.03 -19.12 3.16
C ALA A 212 8.15 -19.38 4.39
N ARG A 213 7.09 -18.57 4.57
CA ARG A 213 6.30 -18.54 5.80
C ARG A 213 5.33 -19.72 5.88
N ARG A 214 4.99 -20.11 7.12
CA ARG A 214 3.96 -21.12 7.40
C ARG A 214 2.56 -20.51 7.46
N ASP A 215 2.45 -19.24 7.85
CA ASP A 215 1.23 -18.46 7.78
C ASP A 215 0.93 -18.12 6.31
N ASN A 216 -0.28 -18.45 5.87
CA ASN A 216 -0.69 -18.34 4.48
C ASN A 216 -1.57 -17.11 4.22
N THR A 217 -1.76 -16.23 5.21
CA THR A 217 -2.64 -15.06 5.07
C THR A 217 -2.09 -14.10 4.01
N ALA A 218 -0.83 -13.69 4.10
CA ALA A 218 -0.17 -12.86 3.09
C ALA A 218 -0.19 -13.51 1.69
N LEU A 219 0.08 -14.81 1.61
CA LEU A 219 0.06 -15.55 0.34
C LEU A 219 -1.35 -15.61 -0.27
N ALA A 220 -2.39 -15.78 0.55
CA ALA A 220 -3.78 -15.76 0.11
C ALA A 220 -4.19 -14.37 -0.39
N ILE A 221 -3.77 -13.31 0.30
CA ILE A 221 -3.97 -11.91 -0.15
C ILE A 221 -3.25 -11.66 -1.48
N ALA A 222 -1.99 -12.09 -1.60
CA ALA A 222 -1.23 -11.96 -2.84
C ALA A 222 -1.91 -12.72 -4.00
N ALA A 223 -2.32 -13.97 -3.77
CA ALA A 223 -3.06 -14.77 -4.74
C ALA A 223 -4.36 -14.06 -5.18
N ALA A 224 -5.09 -13.51 -4.23
CA ALA A 224 -6.33 -12.78 -4.48
C ALA A 224 -6.13 -11.48 -5.26
N LEU A 225 -5.04 -10.74 -5.02
CA LEU A 225 -4.77 -9.49 -5.75
C LEU A 225 -4.25 -9.75 -7.17
N LEU A 226 -3.52 -10.85 -7.37
CA LEU A 226 -2.79 -11.12 -8.61
C LEU A 226 -3.53 -12.02 -9.61
N SER A 227 -4.51 -12.83 -9.16
CA SER A 227 -5.15 -13.83 -10.02
C SER A 227 -5.85 -13.21 -11.24
N LYS A 228 -5.90 -13.97 -12.33
CA LYS A 228 -6.65 -13.59 -13.53
C LYS A 228 -8.12 -13.32 -13.20
N GLN A 229 -8.73 -14.14 -12.35
CA GLN A 229 -10.13 -13.98 -11.95
C GLN A 229 -10.37 -12.65 -11.22
N SER A 230 -9.38 -12.17 -10.46
CA SER A 230 -9.46 -10.89 -9.76
C SER A 230 -9.22 -9.69 -10.68
N LEU A 231 -8.22 -9.74 -11.55
CA LEU A 231 -7.90 -8.64 -12.46
C LEU A 231 -8.92 -8.55 -13.60
N ALA A 232 -9.25 -9.69 -14.20
CA ALA A 232 -10.03 -9.81 -15.43
C ALA A 232 -11.04 -10.97 -15.34
N PRO A 233 -12.05 -10.88 -14.46
CA PRO A 233 -13.10 -11.89 -14.35
C PRO A 233 -13.88 -12.02 -15.66
N GLU A 234 -14.35 -13.24 -15.97
CA GLU A 234 -15.16 -13.49 -17.17
C GLU A 234 -16.53 -12.79 -17.09
N ALA A 235 -17.10 -12.70 -15.88
CA ALA A 235 -18.34 -12.00 -15.59
C ALA A 235 -18.18 -11.10 -14.36
N GLY A 236 -18.84 -9.95 -14.38
CA GLY A 236 -18.78 -8.97 -13.29
C GLY A 236 -17.63 -7.97 -13.40
N ASN A 237 -17.44 -7.19 -12.33
CA ASN A 237 -16.40 -6.18 -12.25
C ASN A 237 -15.14 -6.77 -11.56
N PRO A 238 -13.93 -6.38 -11.99
CA PRO A 238 -12.70 -6.68 -11.29
C PRO A 238 -12.80 -6.34 -9.80
N ILE A 239 -12.24 -7.19 -8.95
CA ILE A 239 -12.23 -6.96 -7.50
C ILE A 239 -11.56 -5.64 -7.14
N HIS A 240 -10.51 -5.27 -7.88
CA HIS A 240 -9.78 -4.01 -7.70
C HIS A 240 -10.66 -2.77 -7.85
N ASP A 241 -11.71 -2.80 -8.69
CA ASP A 241 -12.67 -1.69 -8.76
C ASP A 241 -13.46 -1.54 -7.45
N THR A 242 -13.85 -2.69 -6.86
CA THR A 242 -14.57 -2.71 -5.59
C THR A 242 -13.66 -2.28 -4.44
N LEU A 243 -12.41 -2.76 -4.42
CA LEU A 243 -11.41 -2.36 -3.42
C LEU A 243 -11.09 -0.87 -3.52
N ASP A 244 -11.01 -0.32 -4.73
CA ASP A 244 -10.80 1.11 -4.96
C ASP A 244 -11.95 1.95 -4.45
N GLU A 245 -13.18 1.58 -4.78
CA GLU A 245 -14.37 2.27 -4.26
C GLU A 245 -14.42 2.23 -2.74
N ARG A 246 -14.08 1.09 -2.12
CA ARG A 246 -14.03 0.94 -0.66
C ARG A 246 -12.88 1.74 -0.06
N SER A 247 -11.68 1.69 -0.63
CA SER A 247 -10.52 2.47 -0.19
C SER A 247 -10.82 3.96 -0.25
N HIS A 248 -11.43 4.44 -1.33
CA HIS A 248 -11.91 5.82 -1.44
C HIS A 248 -13.00 6.15 -0.40
N LYS A 249 -14.00 5.29 -0.20
CA LYS A 249 -15.03 5.52 0.83
C LYS A 249 -14.47 5.58 2.23
N HIS A 250 -13.45 4.79 2.56
CA HIS A 250 -12.81 4.84 3.87
C HIS A 250 -11.88 6.07 3.98
N ALA A 251 -11.10 6.39 2.95
CA ALA A 251 -10.28 7.61 2.93
C ALA A 251 -11.11 8.90 2.98
N HIS A 252 -12.28 8.94 2.33
CA HIS A 252 -13.21 10.08 2.35
C HIS A 252 -14.15 10.05 3.57
N GLY A 253 -14.54 8.87 4.06
CA GLY A 253 -15.33 8.66 5.28
C GLY A 253 -14.60 9.18 6.51
N VAL A 254 -13.27 9.02 6.55
CA VAL A 254 -12.39 9.64 7.55
C VAL A 254 -12.54 11.16 7.59
N SER A 255 -12.92 11.84 6.50
CA SER A 255 -13.17 13.30 6.52
C SER A 255 -14.51 13.70 7.16
N ALA A 256 -15.54 12.87 6.99
CA ALA A 256 -16.84 13.09 7.61
C ALA A 256 -16.74 12.81 9.12
N ASP A 257 -16.13 11.68 9.48
CA ASP A 257 -15.90 11.30 10.87
C ASP A 257 -14.95 12.27 11.57
N LEU A 258 -13.90 12.77 10.90
CA LEU A 258 -13.06 13.84 11.43
C LEU A 258 -13.83 15.14 11.67
N LYS A 259 -14.77 15.51 10.79
CA LYS A 259 -15.59 16.71 11.00
C LYS A 259 -16.50 16.55 12.22
N TYR A 260 -17.11 15.37 12.40
CA TYR A 260 -17.94 15.09 13.57
C TYR A 260 -17.10 15.01 14.85
N ALA A 261 -15.96 14.32 14.82
CA ALA A 261 -15.04 14.21 15.95
C ALA A 261 -14.42 15.57 16.33
N ALA A 262 -14.05 16.41 15.36
CA ALA A 262 -13.56 17.76 15.62
C ALA A 262 -14.64 18.63 16.26
N ARG A 263 -15.89 18.51 15.79
CA ARG A 263 -17.02 19.21 16.41
C ARG A 263 -17.24 18.73 17.85
N GLU A 264 -17.25 17.43 18.08
CA GLU A 264 -17.42 16.84 19.41
C GLU A 264 -16.28 17.27 20.36
N ALA A 265 -15.03 17.27 19.89
CA ALA A 265 -13.90 17.75 20.66
C ALA A 265 -14.04 19.22 21.08
N VAL A 266 -14.49 20.09 20.17
CA VAL A 266 -14.78 21.50 20.49
C VAL A 266 -15.91 21.62 21.52
N GLU A 267 -16.98 20.82 21.38
CA GLU A 267 -18.09 20.79 22.33
C GLU A 267 -17.62 20.33 23.73
N LEU A 268 -16.79 19.28 23.81
CA LEU A 268 -16.22 18.78 25.07
C LEU A 268 -15.31 19.81 25.74
N LEU A 269 -14.39 20.43 24.99
CA LEU A 269 -13.51 21.48 25.50
C LEU A 269 -14.30 22.68 26.05
N GLY A 270 -15.30 23.14 25.30
CA GLY A 270 -16.15 24.25 25.71
C GLY A 270 -16.97 23.92 26.96
N ASN A 271 -17.56 22.72 27.01
CA ASN A 271 -18.34 22.26 28.16
C ASN A 271 -17.48 22.16 29.43
N GLU A 272 -16.27 21.62 29.33
CA GLU A 272 -15.38 21.50 30.49
C GLU A 272 -14.94 22.87 30.99
N TYR A 273 -14.61 23.82 30.10
CA TYR A 273 -14.29 25.18 30.49
C TYR A 273 -15.44 25.86 31.23
N VAL A 274 -16.67 25.74 30.71
CA VAL A 274 -17.87 26.28 31.37
C VAL A 274 -18.11 25.62 32.72
N HIS A 275 -17.91 24.30 32.81
CA HIS A 275 -18.02 23.56 34.06
C HIS A 275 -17.01 24.07 35.10
N TYR A 276 -15.74 24.20 34.72
CA TYR A 276 -14.67 24.72 35.58
C TYR A 276 -14.94 26.15 36.07
N GLU A 277 -15.33 27.07 35.18
CA GLU A 277 -15.60 28.46 35.56
C GLU A 277 -16.80 28.59 36.51
N ARG A 278 -17.79 27.69 36.41
CA ARG A 278 -18.94 27.65 37.34
C ARG A 278 -18.58 27.06 38.71
N THR A 279 -17.85 25.95 38.74
CA THR A 279 -17.57 25.20 39.98
C THR A 279 -16.38 25.75 40.75
N THR A 280 -15.35 26.19 40.04
CA THR A 280 -14.05 26.59 40.62
C THR A 280 -13.80 28.09 40.44
N GLY A 281 -13.96 28.62 39.22
CA GLY A 281 -13.71 30.03 38.90
C GLY A 281 -14.73 31.02 39.49
N LYS A 282 -15.93 30.52 39.86
CA LYS A 282 -17.08 31.31 40.36
C LYS A 282 -17.44 32.50 39.48
N LYS A 283 -17.30 32.38 38.16
CA LYS A 283 -17.67 33.43 37.20
C LYS A 283 -18.98 33.11 36.51
N VAL A 284 -19.68 34.18 36.11
CA VAL A 284 -20.95 34.11 35.40
C VAL A 284 -20.68 34.34 33.91
N LEU A 285 -20.74 33.28 33.10
CA LEU A 285 -20.56 33.32 31.64
C LEU A 285 -21.92 33.39 30.95
N PHE A 286 -22.53 34.58 30.83
CA PHE A 286 -23.83 34.75 30.16
C PHE A 286 -23.83 35.90 29.13
N THR A 287 -22.86 35.92 28.21
CA THR A 287 -22.91 36.81 27.04
C THR A 287 -22.69 36.03 25.75
N GLU A 288 -23.38 36.43 24.68
CA GLU A 288 -23.19 35.85 23.34
C GLU A 288 -21.75 36.05 22.84
N GLN A 289 -21.12 37.14 23.26
CA GLN A 289 -19.70 37.41 22.99
C GLN A 289 -18.78 36.37 23.63
N ALA A 290 -18.99 36.02 24.91
CA ALA A 290 -18.19 35.00 25.59
C ALA A 290 -18.34 33.62 24.94
N ALA A 291 -19.51 33.29 24.40
CA ALA A 291 -19.72 32.04 23.68
C ALA A 291 -18.94 31.98 22.36
N ARG A 292 -18.87 33.09 21.61
CA ARG A 292 -18.08 33.18 20.37
C ARG A 292 -16.59 33.09 20.65
N GLU A 293 -16.10 33.86 21.63
CA GLU A 293 -14.70 33.83 22.05
C GLU A 293 -14.29 32.43 22.52
N LEU A 294 -15.12 31.77 23.33
CA LEU A 294 -14.87 30.39 23.77
C LEU A 294 -14.80 29.42 22.58
N THR A 295 -15.69 29.54 21.61
CA THR A 295 -15.68 28.66 20.42
C THR A 295 -14.39 28.84 19.63
N GLU A 296 -13.94 30.08 19.43
CA GLU A 296 -12.69 30.39 18.74
C GLU A 296 -11.47 29.82 19.49
N GLU A 297 -11.40 30.02 20.80
CA GLU A 297 -10.32 29.47 21.63
C GLU A 297 -10.32 27.93 21.64
N CYS A 298 -11.50 27.28 21.69
CA CYS A 298 -11.59 25.83 21.58
C CYS A 298 -11.08 25.32 20.22
N LEU A 299 -11.36 26.02 19.13
CA LEU A 299 -10.85 25.69 17.79
C LEU A 299 -9.33 25.87 17.71
N ILE A 300 -8.79 26.96 18.27
CA ILE A 300 -7.34 27.20 18.34
C ILE A 300 -6.66 26.10 19.18
N TYR A 301 -7.27 25.73 20.31
CA TYR A 301 -6.75 24.68 21.19
C TYR A 301 -6.73 23.32 20.48
N LEU A 302 -7.82 22.96 19.80
CA LEU A 302 -7.89 21.74 18.99
C LEU A 302 -6.83 21.75 17.88
N TYR A 303 -6.64 22.87 17.20
CA TYR A 303 -5.61 23.00 16.16
C TYR A 303 -4.19 22.78 16.73
N ARG A 304 -3.89 23.33 17.93
CA ARG A 304 -2.60 23.11 18.60
C ARG A 304 -2.36 21.63 18.89
N LEU A 305 -3.37 20.91 19.37
CA LEU A 305 -3.27 19.47 19.60
C LEU A 305 -3.02 18.71 18.30
N LEU A 306 -3.80 19.00 17.24
CA LEU A 306 -3.62 18.37 15.92
C LEU A 306 -2.23 18.61 15.34
N PHE A 307 -1.70 19.82 15.48
CA PHE A 307 -0.36 20.16 15.03
C PHE A 307 0.71 19.35 15.78
N LEU A 308 0.57 19.20 17.09
CA LEU A 308 1.52 18.43 17.90
C LEU A 308 1.44 16.93 17.62
N PHE A 309 0.24 16.36 17.46
CA PHE A 309 0.09 14.97 17.01
C PHE A 309 0.81 14.74 15.68
N TYR A 310 0.66 15.67 14.73
CA TYR A 310 1.36 15.60 13.44
C TYR A 310 2.88 15.72 13.60
N ALA A 311 3.35 16.64 14.42
CA ALA A 311 4.77 16.89 14.64
C ALA A 311 5.48 15.71 15.34
N GLU A 312 4.84 15.09 16.33
CA GLU A 312 5.36 13.90 17.03
C GLU A 312 5.39 12.68 16.10
N ALA A 313 4.32 12.44 15.34
CA ALA A 313 4.22 11.30 14.42
C ALA A 313 5.28 11.32 13.31
N ARG A 314 5.74 12.52 12.89
CA ARG A 314 6.76 12.70 11.85
C ARG A 314 8.09 13.23 12.38
N ALA A 315 8.36 13.08 13.69
CA ALA A 315 9.56 13.63 14.31
C ALA A 315 10.87 13.13 13.68
N SER A 316 10.91 11.87 13.21
CA SER A 316 12.07 11.26 12.53
C SER A 316 12.38 11.91 11.18
N GLU A 317 11.35 12.34 10.45
CA GLU A 317 11.46 12.97 9.13
C GLU A 317 11.72 14.47 9.23
N LEU A 318 11.00 15.15 10.15
CA LEU A 318 11.03 16.61 10.30
C LEU A 318 12.16 17.10 11.20
N LYS A 319 12.77 16.21 12.01
CA LYS A 319 13.79 16.55 13.04
C LYS A 319 13.37 17.72 13.95
N SER A 320 12.06 17.87 14.16
CA SER A 320 11.46 19.02 14.82
C SER A 320 11.29 18.85 16.32
N LEU A 321 11.12 17.60 16.80
CA LEU A 321 10.91 17.27 18.21
C LEU A 321 11.83 16.12 18.64
N PRO A 322 12.42 16.15 19.85
CA PRO A 322 13.36 15.14 20.32
C PRO A 322 12.63 13.91 20.87
N MET A 323 11.85 13.21 20.03
CA MET A 323 11.12 12.00 20.42
C MET A 323 12.03 10.85 20.88
N ASP A 324 13.30 10.88 20.48
CA ASP A 324 14.32 9.90 20.91
C ASP A 324 14.80 10.14 22.37
N SER A 325 14.49 11.30 22.96
CA SER A 325 14.79 11.58 24.37
C SER A 325 13.71 10.99 25.28
N SER A 326 14.14 10.17 26.22
CA SER A 326 13.25 9.56 27.22
C SER A 326 12.56 10.60 28.10
N GLU A 327 13.23 11.72 28.33
CA GLU A 327 12.78 12.86 29.12
C GLU A 327 11.65 13.60 28.41
N TYR A 328 11.79 13.84 27.10
CA TYR A 328 10.71 14.42 26.30
C TYR A 328 9.52 13.47 26.18
N TYR A 329 9.77 12.22 25.81
CA TYR A 329 8.72 11.22 25.65
C TYR A 329 7.88 11.09 26.92
N ARG A 330 8.49 10.79 28.06
CA ARG A 330 7.73 10.52 29.30
C ARG A 330 7.21 11.78 29.98
N GLY A 331 7.91 12.90 29.85
CA GLY A 331 7.61 14.12 30.59
C GLY A 331 6.62 15.05 29.89
N TYR A 332 6.63 15.08 28.56
CA TYR A 332 5.99 16.16 27.80
C TYR A 332 5.19 15.69 26.59
N SER A 333 5.47 14.52 26.01
CA SER A 333 4.82 14.11 24.76
C SER A 333 3.31 13.90 24.90
N LEU A 334 2.58 14.16 23.81
CA LEU A 334 1.17 13.79 23.72
C LEU A 334 0.99 12.27 23.71
N GLU A 335 1.95 11.52 23.17
CA GLU A 335 1.90 10.05 23.19
C GLU A 335 1.89 9.48 24.62
N ALA A 336 2.68 10.04 25.55
CA ALA A 336 2.62 9.65 26.96
C ALA A 336 1.28 9.99 27.62
N LEU A 337 0.68 11.14 27.29
CA LEU A 337 -0.67 11.47 27.77
C LEU A 337 -1.73 10.52 27.21
N ARG A 338 -1.58 10.07 25.96
CA ARG A 338 -2.44 9.07 25.34
C ARG A 338 -2.32 7.71 26.03
N GLU A 339 -1.13 7.27 26.43
CA GLU A 339 -0.96 6.04 27.22
C GLU A 339 -1.72 6.12 28.55
N LEU A 340 -1.78 7.30 29.17
CA LEU A 340 -2.48 7.53 30.43
C LEU A 340 -4.01 7.62 30.30
N GLU A 341 -4.54 7.93 29.11
CA GLU A 341 -5.98 7.99 28.86
C GLU A 341 -6.66 6.63 29.09
N GLN A 342 -5.96 5.53 28.84
CA GLN A 342 -6.47 4.17 29.02
C GLN A 342 -6.46 3.70 30.49
N VAL A 343 -5.90 4.50 31.40
CA VAL A 343 -5.76 4.12 32.82
C VAL A 343 -7.06 4.43 33.57
N PRO A 344 -7.70 3.43 34.22
CA PRO A 344 -8.94 3.66 34.95
C PRO A 344 -8.72 4.57 36.17
N LEU A 345 -9.47 5.67 36.22
CA LEU A 345 -9.45 6.64 37.33
C LEU A 345 -10.24 6.09 38.53
N SER A 346 -9.55 5.35 39.40
CA SER A 346 -10.15 4.65 40.55
C SER A 346 -10.23 5.46 41.84
N THR A 347 -9.57 6.63 41.90
CA THR A 347 -9.55 7.50 43.09
C THR A 347 -10.22 8.86 42.82
N PRO A 348 -10.81 9.51 43.85
CA PRO A 348 -11.36 10.85 43.73
C PRO A 348 -10.34 11.88 43.25
N GLU A 349 -9.08 11.75 43.67
CA GLU A 349 -7.99 12.65 43.29
C GLU A 349 -7.65 12.51 41.79
N SER A 350 -7.66 11.30 41.26
CA SER A 350 -7.44 11.06 39.83
C SER A 350 -8.62 11.55 38.96
N GLN A 351 -9.85 11.51 39.48
CA GLN A 351 -11.04 11.97 38.75
C GLN A 351 -11.20 13.49 38.73
N ASN A 352 -10.71 14.19 39.76
CA ASN A 352 -10.87 15.64 39.91
C ASN A 352 -9.55 16.42 39.81
N GLY A 353 -8.48 15.77 39.34
CA GLY A 353 -7.16 16.36 39.18
C GLY A 353 -7.02 17.15 37.88
N PHE A 354 -6.00 18.02 37.83
CA PHE A 354 -5.71 18.87 36.67
C PHE A 354 -4.47 18.41 35.88
N PHE A 355 -4.09 17.13 35.99
CA PHE A 355 -2.83 16.62 35.46
C PHE A 355 -2.71 16.86 33.93
N PHE A 356 -3.71 16.44 33.15
CA PHE A 356 -3.70 16.64 31.69
C PHE A 356 -3.61 18.13 31.31
N ASP A 357 -4.38 19.00 31.97
CA ASP A 357 -4.33 20.46 31.72
C ASP A 357 -2.94 21.04 32.03
N GLN A 358 -2.33 20.65 33.15
CA GLN A 358 -1.00 21.12 33.54
C GLN A 358 0.08 20.62 32.56
N SER A 359 0.02 19.34 32.17
CA SER A 359 0.94 18.77 31.20
C SER A 359 0.83 19.44 29.83
N LEU A 360 -0.40 19.65 29.34
CA LEU A 360 -0.63 20.33 28.05
C LEU A 360 -0.16 21.78 28.07
N LYS A 361 -0.42 22.53 29.16
CA LYS A 361 0.08 23.90 29.32
C LYS A 361 1.60 23.94 29.27
N GLN A 362 2.27 23.04 29.98
CA GLN A 362 3.72 22.97 30.00
C GLN A 362 4.30 22.59 28.63
N LEU A 363 3.68 21.64 27.92
CA LEU A 363 4.05 21.29 26.55
C LEU A 363 3.89 22.48 25.61
N PHE A 364 2.75 23.19 25.66
CA PHE A 364 2.51 24.35 24.81
C PHE A 364 3.48 25.50 25.11
N GLU A 365 3.84 25.70 26.37
CA GLU A 365 4.83 26.69 26.76
C GLU A 365 6.21 26.36 26.18
N LEU A 366 6.66 25.11 26.32
CA LEU A 366 7.93 24.64 25.76
C LEU A 366 7.98 24.76 24.23
N VAL A 367 6.89 24.44 23.55
CA VAL A 367 6.80 24.52 22.09
C VAL A 367 6.82 25.97 21.61
N ASN A 368 6.14 26.87 22.32
CA ASN A 368 6.03 28.28 21.90
C ASN A 368 7.26 29.12 22.29
N GLN A 369 7.82 28.88 23.47
CA GLN A 369 8.91 29.69 24.02
C GLN A 369 10.29 29.04 23.85
N GLY A 370 10.33 27.75 23.51
CA GLY A 370 11.56 26.95 23.47
C GLY A 370 12.05 26.58 24.87
N TYR A 371 13.07 25.73 24.92
CA TYR A 371 13.75 25.37 26.17
C TYR A 371 15.09 26.10 26.24
N SER A 372 15.27 26.96 27.26
CA SER A 372 16.55 27.58 27.58
C SER A 372 17.13 26.92 28.83
N PRO A 373 18.18 26.10 28.74
CA PRO A 373 18.82 25.56 29.93
C PRO A 373 19.43 26.69 30.76
N ALA A 374 19.19 26.66 32.07
CA ALA A 374 19.77 27.60 33.03
C ALA A 374 21.26 27.35 33.27
#